data_AF-A0A7C7QSZ9-F1
#
_entry.id   AF-A0A7C7QSZ9-F1
#
_cell.length_a   1.000
_cell.length_b   1.000
_cell.length_c   1.000
_cell.angle_alpha   90.00
_cell.angle_beta   90.00
_cell.angle_gamma   90.00
#
_symmetry.space_group_name_H-M   'P 1'
#
loop_
_entity.id
_entity.type
_entity.pdbx_description
1 polymer ?
#
loop_
_entity_poly.entity_id
_entity_poly.type
_entity_poly.pdbx_seq_one_letter_code
_entity_poly.pdbx_strand_id
1 'polypeptide(L)'
;VYDININRDVLIAGGLLHDIMKPFNYIEDSEGEGYDHIPKFHLEHLTLVVAELYKRDFPIEVIKVVASHHGEYGSMKPDTIEGWILHYADTIDAFLNDIAIKICQARAKDIGIDEGEIYNLFTPLKIFEIRGKEGRDKLKERLNEIFNVEDKNEDK
;
A
#
# COMPACT_ATOMS: atom_id res chain seq x y z
N VAL A 1 10.19 -1.57 -30.84
CA VAL A 1 9.85 -3.01 -30.86
C VAL A 1 8.37 -3.23 -31.13
N TYR A 2 7.45 -2.54 -30.44
CA TYR A 2 6.00 -2.75 -30.64
C TYR A 2 5.24 -1.59 -31.33
N ASP A 3 5.86 -0.42 -31.49
CA ASP A 3 5.28 0.77 -32.15
C ASP A 3 3.85 1.14 -31.68
N ILE A 4 3.59 0.94 -30.37
CA ILE A 4 2.34 1.32 -29.73
C ILE A 4 2.46 2.70 -29.10
N ASN A 5 1.36 3.47 -29.17
CA ASN A 5 1.22 4.70 -28.43
C ASN A 5 0.40 4.45 -27.16
N ILE A 6 1.01 4.63 -25.99
CA ILE A 6 0.34 4.49 -24.69
C ILE A 6 -0.17 5.87 -24.26
N ASN A 7 -1.44 5.94 -23.90
CA ASN A 7 -2.01 7.15 -23.33
C ASN A 7 -1.54 7.33 -21.88
N ARG A 8 -0.46 8.09 -21.72
CA ARG A 8 0.14 8.37 -20.40
C ARG A 8 -0.79 9.15 -19.49
N ASP A 9 -1.64 10.02 -20.03
CA ASP A 9 -2.55 10.83 -19.21
C ASP A 9 -3.60 9.94 -18.55
N VAL A 10 -4.15 8.97 -19.30
CA VAL A 10 -5.07 7.96 -18.76
C VAL A 10 -4.37 7.09 -17.72
N LEU A 11 -3.14 6.64 -17.99
CA LEU A 11 -2.39 5.80 -17.05
C LEU A 11 -2.07 6.55 -15.74
N ILE A 12 -1.61 7.79 -15.82
CA ILE A 12 -1.30 8.63 -14.65
C ILE A 12 -2.58 8.94 -13.87
N ALA A 13 -3.64 9.34 -14.55
CA ALA A 13 -4.94 9.60 -13.90
C ALA A 13 -5.46 8.35 -13.21
N GLY A 14 -5.42 7.18 -13.88
CA GLY A 14 -5.79 5.90 -13.29
C GLY A 14 -4.96 5.57 -12.05
N GLY A 15 -3.63 5.71 -12.14
CA GLY A 15 -2.72 5.50 -11.00
C GLY A 15 -3.01 6.39 -9.80
N LEU A 16 -3.37 7.66 -10.02
CA LEU A 16 -3.71 8.56 -8.92
C LEU A 16 -5.09 8.28 -8.30
N LEU A 17 -6.02 7.74 -9.09
CA LEU A 17 -7.44 7.67 -8.70
C LEU A 17 -7.91 6.28 -8.28
N HIS A 18 -7.23 5.20 -8.67
CA HIS A 18 -7.74 3.83 -8.54
C HIS A 18 -8.21 3.48 -7.11
N ASP A 19 -7.50 3.99 -6.11
CA ASP A 19 -7.73 3.73 -4.69
C ASP A 19 -8.19 4.95 -3.87
N ILE A 20 -8.51 6.07 -4.52
CA ILE A 20 -8.82 7.34 -3.83
C ILE A 20 -10.01 7.24 -2.86
N MET A 21 -10.87 6.24 -3.06
CA MET A 21 -12.04 5.99 -2.22
C MET A 21 -11.82 4.97 -1.09
N LYS A 22 -10.63 4.39 -0.94
CA LYS A 22 -10.31 3.50 0.20
C LYS A 22 -10.60 4.15 1.56
N PRO A 23 -10.21 5.41 1.85
CA PRO A 23 -10.44 6.02 3.16
C PRO A 23 -11.92 6.09 3.58
N PHE A 24 -12.84 6.17 2.62
CA PHE A 24 -14.28 6.22 2.89
C PHE A 24 -14.87 4.88 3.38
N ASN A 25 -14.07 3.82 3.42
CA ASN A 25 -14.42 2.54 4.02
C ASN A 25 -13.94 2.38 5.46
N TYR A 26 -13.32 3.41 6.03
CA TYR A 26 -12.76 3.37 7.37
C TYR A 26 -13.34 4.49 8.26
N ILE A 27 -13.43 4.21 9.55
CA ILE A 27 -13.66 5.17 10.63
C ILE A 27 -12.47 5.09 11.58
N GLU A 28 -12.17 6.21 12.22
CA GLU A 28 -11.25 6.22 13.36
C GLU A 28 -11.82 5.31 14.46
N ASP A 29 -10.95 4.53 15.12
CA ASP A 29 -11.38 3.69 16.22
C ASP A 29 -11.82 4.55 17.43
N SER A 30 -12.47 3.91 18.41
CA SER A 30 -13.00 4.61 19.58
C SER A 30 -11.92 5.22 20.49
N GLU A 31 -10.68 4.80 20.35
CA GLU A 31 -9.54 5.21 21.20
C GLU A 31 -8.67 6.27 20.50
N GLY A 32 -8.89 6.53 19.20
CA GLY A 32 -8.10 7.45 18.38
C GLY A 32 -6.72 6.91 18.01
N GLU A 33 -6.50 5.59 18.15
CA GLU A 33 -5.19 4.96 17.95
C GLU A 33 -5.03 4.35 16.54
N GLY A 34 -6.09 4.34 15.74
CA GLY A 34 -6.12 3.68 14.45
C GLY A 34 -7.43 3.85 13.68
N TYR A 35 -7.58 3.04 12.63
CA TYR A 35 -8.74 3.05 11.75
C TYR A 35 -9.30 1.63 11.62
N ASP A 36 -10.62 1.49 11.71
CA ASP A 36 -11.34 0.23 11.48
C ASP A 36 -12.38 0.41 10.36
N HIS A 37 -12.85 -0.69 9.81
CA HIS A 37 -13.89 -0.68 8.78
C HIS A 37 -15.20 -0.12 9.33
N ILE A 38 -15.90 0.68 8.52
CA ILE A 38 -17.20 1.25 8.89
C ILE A 38 -18.21 0.11 9.15
N PRO A 39 -18.78 -0.01 10.36
CA PRO A 39 -19.73 -1.07 10.65
C PRO A 39 -20.95 -1.01 9.72
N LYS A 40 -21.28 -2.16 9.11
CA LYS A 40 -22.42 -2.33 8.20
C LYS A 40 -22.35 -1.55 6.88
N PHE A 41 -21.24 -0.89 6.57
CA PHE A 41 -20.98 -0.34 5.24
C PHE A 41 -20.32 -1.43 4.37
N HIS A 42 -21.00 -1.85 3.30
CA HIS A 42 -20.56 -2.98 2.47
C HIS A 42 -20.31 -2.57 1.02
N LEU A 43 -20.16 -1.28 0.74
CA LEU A 43 -19.82 -0.82 -0.61
C LEU A 43 -18.31 -0.85 -0.79
N GLU A 44 -17.88 -1.44 -1.90
CA GLU A 44 -16.48 -1.49 -2.28
C GLU A 44 -15.99 -0.09 -2.73
N HIS A 45 -14.72 0.23 -2.44
CA HIS A 45 -14.09 1.49 -2.91
C HIS A 45 -14.22 1.69 -4.42
N LEU A 46 -14.18 0.61 -5.21
CA LEU A 46 -14.41 0.65 -6.65
C LEU A 46 -15.81 1.18 -7.03
N THR A 47 -16.85 0.77 -6.30
CA THR A 47 -18.21 1.26 -6.54
C THR A 47 -18.30 2.76 -6.26
N LEU A 48 -17.67 3.22 -5.17
CA LEU A 48 -17.65 4.63 -4.80
C LEU A 48 -16.88 5.48 -5.81
N VAL A 49 -15.70 5.03 -6.25
CA VAL A 49 -14.88 5.81 -7.17
C VAL A 49 -15.53 5.89 -8.54
N VAL A 50 -16.12 4.80 -9.05
CA VAL A 50 -16.84 4.82 -10.32
C VAL A 50 -18.02 5.79 -10.27
N ALA A 51 -18.83 5.75 -9.22
CA ALA A 51 -19.96 6.67 -9.05
C ALA A 51 -19.51 8.15 -9.03
N GLU A 52 -18.44 8.45 -8.29
CA GLU A 52 -17.94 9.83 -8.19
C GLU A 52 -17.31 10.32 -9.49
N LEU A 53 -16.54 9.48 -10.20
CA LEU A 53 -15.93 9.87 -11.48
C LEU A 53 -16.98 10.08 -12.57
N TYR A 54 -18.01 9.23 -12.65
CA TYR A 54 -19.14 9.46 -13.55
C TYR A 54 -19.85 10.78 -13.25
N LYS A 55 -20.12 11.07 -11.97
CA LYS A 55 -20.78 12.32 -11.55
C LYS A 55 -19.98 13.57 -11.91
N ARG A 56 -18.66 13.46 -12.00
CA ARG A 56 -17.74 14.56 -12.34
C ARG A 56 -17.39 14.64 -13.83
N ASP A 57 -18.10 13.89 -14.68
CA ASP A 57 -17.88 13.85 -16.12
C ASP A 57 -16.42 13.52 -16.50
N PHE A 58 -15.78 12.60 -15.77
CA PHE A 58 -14.45 12.12 -16.13
C PHE A 58 -14.49 11.36 -17.47
N PRO A 59 -13.39 11.39 -18.25
CA PRO A 59 -13.28 10.58 -19.47
C PRO A 59 -13.54 9.10 -19.19
N ILE A 60 -14.34 8.46 -20.04
CA ILE A 60 -14.76 7.07 -19.85
C ILE A 60 -13.56 6.11 -19.80
N GLU A 61 -12.48 6.44 -20.50
CA GLU A 61 -11.22 5.69 -20.52
C GLU A 61 -10.58 5.64 -19.12
N VAL A 62 -10.59 6.76 -18.39
CA VAL A 62 -10.07 6.83 -17.02
C VAL A 62 -10.96 6.02 -16.07
N ILE A 63 -12.29 6.16 -16.20
CA ILE A 63 -13.25 5.42 -15.38
C ILE A 63 -13.06 3.91 -15.58
N LYS A 64 -12.90 3.44 -16.82
CA LYS A 64 -12.68 2.02 -17.11
C LYS A 64 -11.36 1.50 -16.56
N VAL A 65 -10.27 2.27 -16.67
CA VAL A 65 -8.96 1.90 -16.11
C VAL A 65 -9.04 1.78 -14.59
N VAL A 66 -9.66 2.76 -13.92
CA VAL A 66 -9.88 2.72 -12.46
C VAL A 66 -10.75 1.54 -12.06
N ALA A 67 -11.88 1.34 -12.74
CA ALA A 67 -12.84 0.29 -12.42
C ALA A 67 -12.30 -1.14 -12.62
N SER A 68 -11.27 -1.30 -13.46
CA SER A 68 -10.72 -2.61 -13.82
C SER A 68 -9.35 -2.90 -13.21
N HIS A 69 -8.79 -1.99 -12.39
CA HIS A 69 -7.40 -2.11 -11.94
C HIS A 69 -7.10 -3.37 -11.11
N HIS A 70 -8.10 -3.99 -10.46
CA HIS A 70 -7.94 -5.29 -9.79
C HIS A 70 -7.67 -6.46 -10.74
N GLY A 71 -7.76 -6.26 -12.05
CA GLY A 71 -7.33 -7.25 -13.03
C GLY A 71 -8.13 -8.54 -12.96
N GLU A 72 -7.40 -9.65 -12.81
CA GLU A 72 -7.98 -10.99 -12.66
C GLU A 72 -8.71 -11.19 -11.31
N TYR A 73 -8.48 -10.32 -10.33
CA TYR A 73 -9.11 -10.38 -9.01
C TYR A 73 -10.37 -9.51 -8.91
N GLY A 74 -10.65 -8.69 -9.94
CA GLY A 74 -11.78 -7.77 -9.98
C GLY A 74 -13.02 -8.32 -10.65
N SER A 75 -14.14 -7.61 -10.46
CA SER A 75 -15.40 -7.90 -11.17
C SER A 75 -15.34 -7.59 -12.68
N MET A 76 -14.40 -6.73 -13.09
CA MET A 76 -14.15 -6.35 -14.48
C MET A 76 -12.65 -6.43 -14.77
N LYS A 77 -12.28 -7.06 -15.88
CA LYS A 77 -10.89 -7.13 -16.34
C LYS A 77 -10.53 -5.92 -17.20
N PRO A 78 -9.25 -5.47 -17.19
CA PRO A 78 -8.78 -4.44 -18.09
C PRO A 78 -8.95 -4.85 -19.55
N ASP A 79 -9.48 -3.94 -20.36
CA ASP A 79 -9.63 -4.10 -21.81
C ASP A 79 -8.70 -3.15 -22.60
N THR A 80 -7.75 -2.52 -21.91
CA THR A 80 -6.75 -1.60 -22.47
C THR A 80 -5.35 -1.96 -21.97
N ILE A 81 -4.32 -1.51 -22.71
CA ILE A 81 -2.92 -1.69 -22.31
C ILE A 81 -2.64 -0.90 -21.03
N GLU A 82 -3.17 0.32 -20.92
CA GLU A 82 -3.06 1.19 -19.76
C GLU A 82 -3.62 0.53 -18.50
N GLY A 83 -4.80 -0.10 -18.59
CA GLY A 83 -5.40 -0.81 -17.46
C GLY A 83 -4.59 -2.02 -17.03
N TRP A 84 -4.03 -2.79 -17.96
CA TRP A 84 -3.12 -3.90 -17.62
C TRP A 84 -1.80 -3.42 -17.00
N ILE A 85 -1.22 -2.32 -17.51
CA ILE A 85 -0.02 -1.71 -16.90
C ILE A 85 -0.33 -1.27 -15.47
N LEU A 86 -1.47 -0.60 -15.25
CA LEU A 86 -1.87 -0.16 -13.91
C LEU A 86 -2.04 -1.36 -12.96
N HIS A 87 -2.78 -2.39 -13.38
CA HIS A 87 -2.99 -3.59 -12.58
C HIS A 87 -1.67 -4.23 -12.13
N TYR A 88 -0.74 -4.44 -13.06
CA TYR A 88 0.54 -5.06 -12.72
C TYR A 88 1.43 -4.13 -11.89
N ALA A 89 1.41 -2.82 -12.12
CA ALA A 89 2.15 -1.87 -11.31
C ALA A 89 1.68 -1.88 -9.85
N ASP A 90 0.36 -1.82 -9.63
CA ASP A 90 -0.26 -1.91 -8.30
C ASP A 90 0.05 -3.25 -7.61
N THR A 91 -0.10 -4.36 -8.34
CA THR A 91 0.22 -5.70 -7.82
C THR A 91 1.69 -5.82 -7.40
N ILE A 92 2.62 -5.27 -8.19
CA ILE A 92 4.05 -5.28 -7.85
C ILE A 92 4.31 -4.44 -6.60
N ASP A 93 3.70 -3.26 -6.48
CA ASP A 93 3.84 -2.40 -5.31
C ASP A 93 3.36 -3.11 -4.03
N ALA A 94 2.18 -3.72 -4.09
CA ALA A 94 1.62 -4.51 -2.98
C ALA A 94 2.54 -5.66 -2.56
N PHE A 95 3.08 -6.43 -3.52
CA PHE A 95 4.04 -7.49 -3.21
C PHE A 95 5.34 -6.96 -2.61
N LEU A 96 5.82 -5.81 -3.06
CA LEU A 96 7.04 -5.21 -2.51
C LEU A 96 6.81 -4.79 -1.05
N ASN A 97 5.64 -4.22 -0.76
CA ASN A 97 5.23 -3.87 0.59
C ASN A 97 5.11 -5.12 1.49
N ASP A 98 4.53 -6.23 1.01
CA ASP A 98 4.43 -7.48 1.76
C ASP A 98 5.80 -8.06 2.14
N ILE A 99 6.76 -8.02 1.21
CA ILE A 99 8.14 -8.43 1.48
C ILE A 99 8.75 -7.54 2.57
N ALA A 100 8.52 -6.23 2.46
CA ALA A 100 9.03 -5.24 3.39
C ALA A 100 8.45 -5.41 4.81
N ILE A 101 7.14 -5.69 4.92
CA ILE A 101 6.45 -6.00 6.19
C ILE A 101 7.09 -7.22 6.84
N LYS A 102 7.28 -8.33 6.10
CA LYS A 102 7.92 -9.54 6.64
C LYS A 102 9.33 -9.29 7.16
N ILE A 103 10.08 -8.41 6.49
CA ILE A 103 11.41 -8.00 6.92
C ILE A 103 11.33 -7.18 8.21
N CYS A 104 10.37 -6.26 8.31
CA CYS A 104 10.12 -5.48 9.51
C CYS A 104 9.75 -6.36 10.70
N GLN A 105 8.77 -7.25 10.55
CA GLN A 105 8.35 -8.21 11.58
C GLN A 105 9.52 -9.08 12.07
N ALA A 106 10.37 -9.54 11.15
CA ALA A 106 11.56 -10.28 11.52
C ALA A 106 12.58 -9.44 12.31
N ARG A 107 12.66 -8.12 12.07
CA ARG A 107 13.52 -7.21 12.83
C ARG A 107 12.94 -6.84 14.18
N ALA A 108 11.64 -6.55 14.26
CA ALA A 108 10.94 -6.33 15.52
C ALA A 108 11.15 -7.52 16.47
N LYS A 109 11.01 -8.75 15.95
CA LYS A 109 11.29 -9.98 16.71
C LYS A 109 12.76 -10.13 17.13
N ASP A 110 13.72 -9.77 16.27
CA ASP A 110 15.15 -9.89 16.57
C ASP A 110 15.59 -8.98 17.74
N ILE A 111 14.86 -7.91 18.00
CA ILE A 111 15.14 -6.91 19.04
C ILE A 111 14.07 -6.87 20.16
N GLY A 112 13.02 -7.68 20.05
CA GLY A 112 12.02 -7.84 21.11
C GLY A 112 11.09 -6.65 21.32
N ILE A 113 10.76 -5.90 20.25
CA ILE A 113 9.76 -4.81 20.29
C ILE A 113 8.54 -5.14 19.45
N ASP A 114 7.46 -4.37 19.65
CA ASP A 114 6.29 -4.44 18.78
C ASP A 114 6.60 -3.85 17.39
N GLU A 115 6.04 -4.46 16.35
CA GLU A 115 6.24 -3.98 14.97
C GLU A 115 5.61 -2.61 14.70
N GLY A 116 4.55 -2.26 15.42
CA GLY A 116 3.93 -0.94 15.41
C GLY A 116 4.88 0.17 15.87
N GLU A 117 5.78 -0.12 16.82
CA GLU A 117 6.82 0.84 17.23
C GLU A 117 7.75 1.20 16.06
N ILE A 118 8.08 0.22 15.20
CA ILE A 118 8.86 0.47 13.98
C ILE A 118 8.04 1.27 12.97
N TYR A 119 6.76 0.92 12.77
CA TYR A 119 5.88 1.60 11.81
C TYR A 119 5.66 3.08 12.12
N ASN A 120 5.69 3.46 13.40
CA ASN A 120 5.60 4.86 13.82
C ASN A 120 6.79 5.72 13.37
N LEU A 121 7.96 5.11 13.13
CA LEU A 121 9.18 5.80 12.73
C LEU A 121 9.54 5.57 11.26
N PHE A 122 9.25 4.39 10.73
CA PHE A 122 9.67 3.96 9.41
C PHE A 122 8.56 3.19 8.70
N THR A 123 8.33 3.50 7.44
CA THR A 123 7.53 2.62 6.59
C THR A 123 8.26 1.28 6.40
N PRO A 124 7.53 0.15 6.20
CA PRO A 124 8.15 -1.13 5.92
C PRO A 124 9.16 -1.06 4.77
N LEU A 125 8.83 -0.35 3.69
CA LEU A 125 9.71 -0.14 2.54
C LEU A 125 10.99 0.60 2.91
N LYS A 126 10.96 1.53 3.87
CA LYS A 126 12.17 2.21 4.34
C LYS A 126 13.10 1.25 5.08
N ILE A 127 12.53 0.35 5.89
CA ILE A 127 13.30 -0.73 6.54
C ILE A 127 13.91 -1.65 5.49
N PHE A 128 13.17 -1.99 4.44
CA PHE A 128 13.67 -2.80 3.33
C PHE A 128 14.83 -2.11 2.59
N GLU A 129 14.72 -0.81 2.31
CA GLU A 129 15.78 -0.02 1.68
C GLU A 129 17.07 -0.02 2.51
N ILE A 130 16.98 0.25 3.82
CA ILE A 130 18.13 0.26 4.74
C ILE A 130 18.77 -1.13 4.78
N ARG A 131 17.97 -2.19 4.91
CA ARG A 131 18.46 -3.57 4.85
C ARG A 131 19.22 -3.85 3.55
N GLY A 132 18.71 -3.38 2.42
CA GLY A 132 19.33 -3.59 1.11
C GLY A 132 20.69 -2.90 0.99
N LYS A 133 20.86 -1.73 1.61
CA LYS A 133 22.10 -0.94 1.57
C LYS A 133 23.13 -1.33 2.63
N GLU A 134 22.68 -1.59 3.85
CA GLU A 134 23.55 -1.72 5.02
C GLU A 134 23.67 -3.19 5.51
N GLY A 135 22.79 -4.07 5.05
CA GLY A 135 22.75 -5.47 5.48
C GLY A 135 21.88 -5.70 6.72
N ARG A 136 21.74 -6.98 7.10
CA ARG A 136 20.88 -7.39 8.22
C ARG A 136 21.38 -6.89 9.56
N ASP A 137 22.65 -7.11 9.86
CA ASP A 137 23.18 -6.93 11.22
C ASP A 137 23.27 -5.44 11.58
N LYS A 138 23.74 -4.60 10.63
CA LYS A 138 23.73 -3.14 10.80
C LYS A 138 22.34 -2.56 11.00
N LEU A 139 21.34 -3.07 10.26
CA LEU A 139 19.96 -2.66 10.48
C LEU A 139 19.50 -3.03 11.89
N LYS A 140 19.87 -4.21 12.40
CA LYS A 140 19.54 -4.64 13.77
C LYS A 140 20.19 -3.72 14.81
N GLU A 141 21.48 -3.44 14.67
CA GLU A 141 22.23 -2.51 15.54
C GLU A 141 21.56 -1.14 15.57
N ARG A 142 21.27 -0.57 14.40
CA ARG A 142 20.61 0.73 14.29
C ARG A 142 19.23 0.77 14.93
N LEU A 143 18.43 -0.28 14.78
CA LEU A 143 17.12 -0.36 15.44
C LEU A 143 17.28 -0.51 16.96
N ASN A 144 18.24 -1.30 17.45
CA ASN A 144 18.55 -1.40 18.87
C ASN A 144 18.95 -0.04 19.47
N GLU A 145 19.78 0.73 18.77
CA GLU A 145 20.18 2.09 19.16
C GLU A 145 18.98 3.04 19.23
N ILE A 146 18.08 3.00 18.23
CA ILE A 146 16.89 3.87 18.19
C ILE A 146 15.92 3.56 19.32
N PHE A 147 15.71 2.28 19.61
CA PHE A 147 14.74 1.84 20.61
C PHE A 147 15.34 1.61 22.01
N ASN A 148 16.61 1.98 22.24
CA ASN A 148 17.33 1.82 23.50
C ASN A 148 17.13 0.45 24.17
N VAL A 149 17.17 -0.63 23.38
CA VAL A 149 16.85 -1.99 23.87
C VAL A 149 17.94 -2.55 24.80
N GLU A 150 19.11 -1.90 24.88
CA GLU A 150 20.24 -2.37 25.70
C GLU A 150 19.97 -2.35 27.21
N ASP A 151 19.01 -1.55 27.72
CA ASP A 151 18.72 -1.44 29.16
C ASP A 151 17.54 -2.29 29.68
N LYS A 152 16.79 -2.99 28.82
CA LYS A 152 15.60 -3.76 29.26
C LYS A 152 15.87 -5.21 29.68
N ASN A 153 17.10 -5.71 29.53
CA ASN A 153 17.45 -7.11 29.83
C ASN A 153 18.22 -7.33 31.15
N GLU A 154 18.44 -6.30 31.98
CA GLU A 154 19.10 -6.46 33.30
C GLU A 154 18.13 -6.72 34.47
N ASP A 155 16.81 -6.62 34.27
CA ASP A 155 15.80 -6.85 35.33
C ASP A 155 15.05 -8.19 35.17
N LYS A 156 15.77 -9.31 35.05
CA LYS A 156 15.22 -10.66 35.27
C LYS A 156 16.18 -11.59 36.01
#